data_AF-A0A8D8XKE9-F1
#
_entry.id   AF-A0A8D8XKE9-F1
#
_cell.length_a   1.000
_cell.length_b   1.000
_cell.length_c   1.000
_cell.angle_alpha   90.00
_cell.angle_beta   90.00
_cell.angle_gamma   90.00
#
_symmetry.space_group_name_H-M   'P 1'
#
loop_
_entity.id
_entity.type
_entity.pdbx_description
1 polymer ?
#
loop_
_entity_poly.entity_id
_entity_poly.type
_entity_poly.pdbx_seq_one_letter_code
_entity_poly.pdbx_strand_id
1 'polypeptide(L)'
;MHMPEEHAFWCLFSICDKYLRGYYSPGMEMIQLDGDILFNLLKKVSPHIHKLLTKQQVDPIMYMTEWFLCAFVRTLPWETLLRVWDMFLCEGVKIFFKAALVVIRMSLPCKTYAKLKKEFPTMYETLQALRHPSQQLLEEEIVVEQILNLNLTVEDFQHEHQRQTLKRKKKQQLKQNAASQHKTQGTNNVEPPR
;
A
#
# COMPACT_ATOMS: atom_id res chain seq x y z
N MET A 1 -14.80 7.29 -21.15
CA MET A 1 -15.11 8.50 -21.93
C MET A 1 -13.85 9.19 -22.49
N HIS A 2 -12.78 8.46 -22.81
CA HIS A 2 -11.52 9.04 -23.34
C HIS A 2 -10.92 8.26 -24.53
N MET A 3 -11.49 7.10 -24.85
CA MET A 3 -11.05 6.25 -25.97
C MET A 3 -12.20 5.31 -26.37
N PRO A 4 -12.18 4.76 -27.61
CA PRO A 4 -13.10 3.71 -28.05
C PRO A 4 -13.13 2.51 -27.11
N GLU A 5 -14.25 1.80 -27.06
CA GLU A 5 -14.50 0.68 -26.14
C GLU A 5 -13.41 -0.39 -26.20
N GLU A 6 -13.04 -0.84 -27.41
CA GLU A 6 -12.01 -1.86 -27.60
C GLU A 6 -10.66 -1.44 -27.01
N HIS A 7 -10.25 -0.19 -27.25
CA HIS A 7 -8.99 0.31 -26.70
C HIS A 7 -9.07 0.49 -25.19
N ALA A 8 -10.24 0.87 -24.64
CA ALA A 8 -10.45 0.93 -23.20
C ALA A 8 -10.32 -0.45 -22.56
N PHE A 9 -10.88 -1.48 -23.19
CA PHE A 9 -10.75 -2.87 -22.76
C PHE A 9 -9.28 -3.31 -22.73
N TRP A 10 -8.54 -3.11 -23.82
CA TRP A 10 -7.13 -3.53 -23.89
C TRP A 10 -6.21 -2.72 -22.96
N CYS A 11 -6.52 -1.44 -22.76
CA CYS A 11 -5.83 -0.61 -21.77
C CYS A 11 -6.05 -1.16 -20.36
N LEU A 12 -7.30 -1.42 -19.97
CA LEU A 12 -7.63 -1.99 -18.67
C LEU A 12 -7.00 -3.39 -18.50
N PHE A 13 -7.09 -4.26 -19.51
CA PHE A 13 -6.46 -5.58 -19.50
C PHE A 13 -4.96 -5.47 -19.24
N SER A 14 -4.27 -4.57 -19.96
CA SER A 14 -2.84 -4.33 -19.80
C SER A 14 -2.49 -3.84 -18.40
N ILE A 15 -3.33 -2.98 -17.80
CA ILE A 15 -3.14 -2.51 -16.43
C ILE A 15 -3.30 -3.65 -15.43
N CYS A 16 -4.36 -4.45 -15.58
CA CYS A 16 -4.64 -5.58 -14.70
C CYS A 16 -3.53 -6.64 -14.76
N ASP A 17 -3.07 -6.99 -15.96
CA ASP A 17 -2.06 -8.02 -16.16
C ASP A 17 -0.66 -7.58 -15.69
N LYS A 18 -0.28 -6.32 -15.95
CA LYS A 18 1.06 -5.82 -15.62
C LYS A 18 1.17 -5.33 -14.17
N TYR A 19 0.16 -4.65 -13.65
CA TYR A 19 0.28 -3.90 -12.39
C TYR A 19 -0.58 -4.45 -11.24
N LEU A 20 -1.77 -4.98 -11.52
CA LEU A 20 -2.69 -5.49 -10.49
C LEU A 20 -2.63 -7.01 -10.32
N ARG A 21 -1.63 -7.65 -10.92
CA ARG A 21 -1.49 -9.11 -10.89
C ARG A 21 -1.37 -9.60 -9.44
N GLY A 22 -2.29 -10.49 -9.06
CA GLY A 22 -2.33 -11.09 -7.73
C GLY A 22 -2.96 -10.21 -6.63
N TYR A 23 -3.38 -8.98 -6.94
CA TYR A 23 -4.05 -8.10 -5.98
C TYR A 23 -5.40 -8.69 -5.52
N TYR A 24 -6.14 -9.30 -6.44
CA TYR A 24 -7.45 -9.91 -6.19
C TYR A 24 -7.38 -11.39 -5.75
N SER A 25 -6.20 -11.85 -5.32
CA SER A 25 -6.07 -13.19 -4.72
C SER A 25 -6.81 -13.26 -3.36
N PRO A 26 -7.35 -14.42 -2.95
CA PRO A 26 -8.09 -14.53 -1.68
C PRO A 26 -7.32 -14.07 -0.44
N GLY A 27 -5.99 -14.21 -0.45
CA GLY A 27 -5.12 -13.76 0.64
C GLY A 27 -4.62 -12.32 0.50
N MET A 28 -4.90 -11.63 -0.61
CA MET A 28 -4.40 -10.29 -0.92
C MET A 28 -2.89 -10.14 -0.68
N GLU A 29 -2.11 -11.19 -0.96
CA GLU A 29 -0.70 -11.25 -0.56
C GLU A 29 0.13 -10.14 -1.20
N MET A 30 -0.20 -9.78 -2.44
CA MET A 30 0.44 -8.70 -3.18
C MET A 30 0.11 -7.33 -2.59
N ILE A 31 -1.16 -7.06 -2.26
CA ILE A 31 -1.55 -5.80 -1.58
C ILE A 31 -0.83 -5.68 -0.24
N GLN A 32 -0.76 -6.76 0.54
CA GLN A 32 -0.05 -6.71 1.82
C GLN A 32 1.46 -6.47 1.62
N LEU A 33 2.08 -7.03 0.57
CA LEU A 33 3.48 -6.78 0.22
C LEU A 33 3.69 -5.30 -0.12
N ASP A 34 2.83 -4.74 -0.95
CA ASP A 34 2.89 -3.33 -1.33
C ASP A 34 2.59 -2.41 -0.14
N GLY A 35 1.78 -2.87 0.81
CA GLY A 35 1.61 -2.19 2.10
C GLY A 35 2.88 -2.14 2.93
N ASP A 36 3.62 -3.25 3.02
CA ASP A 36 4.92 -3.26 3.70
C ASP A 36 5.92 -2.32 3.03
N ILE A 37 5.91 -2.25 1.69
CA ILE A 37 6.74 -1.34 0.90
C ILE A 37 6.36 0.11 1.19
N LEU A 38 5.07 0.45 1.04
CA LEU A 38 4.53 1.78 1.29
C LEU A 38 4.87 2.27 2.70
N PHE A 39 4.69 1.41 3.71
CA PHE A 39 4.97 1.75 5.10
C PHE A 39 6.44 2.06 5.34
N ASN A 40 7.36 1.34 4.71
CA ASN A 40 8.78 1.61 4.83
C ASN A 40 9.23 2.86 4.05
N LEU A 41 8.62 3.14 2.90
CA LEU A 41 8.82 4.41 2.20
C LEU A 41 8.31 5.59 3.04
N LEU A 42 7.17 5.43 3.74
CA LEU A 42 6.64 6.43 4.67
C LEU A 42 7.63 6.73 5.80
N LYS A 43 8.39 5.74 6.28
CA LYS A 43 9.45 5.97 7.28
C LYS A 43 10.51 6.95 6.77
N LYS A 44 10.87 6.88 5.47
CA LYS A 44 11.83 7.80 4.84
C LYS A 44 11.22 9.20 4.65
N VAL A 45 9.98 9.27 4.18
CA VAL A 45 9.31 10.53 3.80
C VAL A 45 8.76 11.32 5.00
N SER A 46 8.13 10.62 5.94
CA SER A 46 7.46 11.21 7.10
C SER A 46 7.62 10.32 8.34
N PRO A 47 8.81 10.31 8.97
CA PRO A 47 9.11 9.41 10.09
C PRO A 47 8.20 9.62 11.32
N HIS A 48 7.68 10.83 11.51
CA HIS A 48 6.75 11.17 12.59
C HIS A 48 5.38 10.52 12.39
N ILE A 49 4.85 10.48 11.16
CA ILE A 49 3.62 9.76 10.82
C ILE A 49 3.85 8.26 10.95
N HIS A 50 4.93 7.72 10.38
CA HIS A 50 5.28 6.31 10.53
C HIS A 50 5.34 5.89 12.02
N LYS A 51 5.92 6.72 12.88
CA LYS A 51 5.97 6.49 14.33
C LYS A 51 4.57 6.46 14.96
N LEU A 52 3.66 7.35 14.56
CA LEU A 52 2.27 7.33 15.03
C LEU A 52 1.59 6.01 14.67
N LEU A 53 1.61 5.66 13.38
CA LEU A 53 0.97 4.43 12.87
C LEU A 53 1.54 3.19 13.55
N THR A 54 2.87 3.12 13.72
CA THR A 54 3.54 2.01 14.44
C THR A 54 3.07 1.92 15.90
N LYS A 55 2.96 3.05 16.60
CA LYS A 55 2.56 3.07 18.03
C LYS A 55 1.09 2.72 18.23
N GLN A 56 0.24 3.04 17.25
CA GLN A 56 -1.18 2.71 17.25
C GLN A 56 -1.50 1.35 16.62
N GLN A 57 -0.49 0.62 16.13
CA GLN A 57 -0.65 -0.67 15.45
C GLN A 57 -1.57 -0.56 14.22
N VAL A 58 -1.48 0.55 13.50
CA VAL A 58 -2.21 0.77 12.24
C VAL A 58 -1.46 0.09 11.11
N ASP A 59 -1.96 -1.06 10.67
CA ASP A 59 -1.39 -1.77 9.52
C ASP A 59 -1.84 -1.14 8.20
N PRO A 60 -0.96 -1.06 7.17
CA PRO A 60 -1.28 -0.48 5.86
C PRO A 60 -2.56 -1.02 5.22
N ILE A 61 -2.78 -2.34 5.33
CA ILE A 61 -3.96 -3.03 4.80
C ILE A 61 -5.28 -2.44 5.31
N MET A 62 -5.28 -1.78 6.47
CA MET A 62 -6.47 -1.20 7.08
C MET A 62 -6.97 0.05 6.34
N TYR A 63 -6.12 0.76 5.58
CA TYR A 63 -6.51 1.99 4.89
C TYR A 63 -6.20 1.97 3.38
N MET A 64 -5.15 1.27 2.95
CA MET A 64 -4.70 1.35 1.55
C MET A 64 -5.44 0.42 0.58
N THR A 65 -6.16 -0.58 1.10
CA THR A 65 -6.73 -1.66 0.28
C THR A 65 -7.61 -1.09 -0.83
N GLU A 66 -8.46 -0.12 -0.51
CA GLU A 66 -9.30 0.55 -1.49
C GLU A 66 -8.49 1.34 -2.52
N TRP A 67 -7.46 2.05 -2.08
CA TRP A 67 -6.63 2.89 -2.95
C TRP A 67 -5.95 2.05 -4.05
N PHE A 68 -5.40 0.90 -3.68
CA PHE A 68 -4.66 0.05 -4.63
C PHE A 68 -5.58 -0.87 -5.44
N LEU A 69 -6.63 -1.46 -4.83
CA LEU A 69 -7.57 -2.32 -5.56
C LEU A 69 -8.43 -1.55 -6.56
N CYS A 70 -8.71 -0.27 -6.29
CA CYS A 70 -9.50 0.57 -7.19
C CYS A 70 -8.65 1.61 -7.91
N ALA A 71 -7.31 1.48 -7.90
CA ALA A 71 -6.39 2.41 -8.56
C ALA A 71 -6.75 3.90 -8.32
N PHE A 72 -7.06 4.23 -7.07
CA PHE A 72 -7.48 5.54 -6.56
C PHE A 72 -8.82 6.11 -7.06
N VAL A 73 -9.55 5.38 -7.92
CA VAL A 73 -10.81 5.85 -8.53
C VAL A 73 -11.87 6.24 -7.49
N ARG A 74 -11.85 5.62 -6.30
CA ARG A 74 -12.81 5.90 -5.21
C ARG A 74 -12.32 6.94 -4.19
N THR A 75 -11.08 7.42 -4.30
CA THR A 75 -10.42 8.21 -3.25
C THR A 75 -10.10 9.63 -3.70
N LEU A 76 -9.60 9.80 -4.92
CA LEU A 76 -9.19 11.09 -5.45
C LEU A 76 -10.37 11.78 -6.17
N PRO A 77 -10.47 13.12 -6.11
CA PRO A 77 -11.31 13.89 -7.01
C PRO A 77 -11.00 13.57 -8.48
N TRP A 78 -12.00 13.70 -9.36
CA TRP A 78 -11.87 13.29 -10.77
C TRP A 78 -10.68 13.93 -11.49
N GLU A 79 -10.50 15.24 -11.37
CA GLU A 79 -9.38 15.95 -12.02
C GLU A 79 -8.02 15.45 -11.52
N THR A 80 -7.88 15.29 -10.19
CA THR A 80 -6.68 14.74 -9.55
C THR A 80 -6.41 13.30 -9.99
N LEU A 81 -7.47 12.48 -10.08
CA LEU A 81 -7.39 11.09 -10.52
C LEU A 81 -6.82 11.01 -11.94
N LEU A 82 -7.31 11.84 -12.87
CA LEU A 82 -6.82 11.87 -14.25
C LEU A 82 -5.32 12.18 -14.30
N ARG A 83 -4.84 13.18 -13.56
CA ARG A 83 -3.40 13.50 -13.51
C ARG A 83 -2.56 12.38 -12.90
N VAL A 84 -3.04 11.76 -11.84
CA VAL A 84 -2.36 10.61 -11.22
C VAL A 84 -2.29 9.44 -12.21
N TRP A 85 -3.33 9.22 -13.00
CA TRP A 85 -3.35 8.21 -14.06
C TRP A 85 -2.42 8.56 -15.23
N ASP A 86 -2.37 9.82 -15.68
CA ASP A 86 -1.44 10.27 -16.72
C ASP A 86 0.01 10.02 -16.30
N MET A 87 0.37 10.44 -15.08
CA MET A 87 1.69 10.17 -14.50
C MET A 87 1.94 8.67 -14.39
N PHE A 88 0.97 7.87 -13.93
CA PHE A 88 1.11 6.42 -13.82
C PHE A 88 1.34 5.73 -15.17
N LEU A 89 0.63 6.13 -16.22
CA LEU A 89 0.80 5.55 -17.55
C LEU A 89 2.16 5.91 -18.17
N CYS A 90 2.71 7.07 -17.83
CA CYS A 90 4.02 7.53 -18.28
C CYS A 90 5.19 6.92 -17.46
N GLU A 91 5.06 6.94 -16.14
CA GLU A 91 6.15 6.65 -15.20
C GLU A 91 6.05 5.28 -14.52
N GLY A 92 4.90 4.61 -14.61
CA GLY A 92 4.62 3.31 -14.01
C GLY A 92 4.11 3.37 -12.56
N VAL A 93 4.02 2.19 -11.95
CA VAL A 93 3.35 1.95 -10.64
C VAL A 93 3.91 2.76 -9.47
N LYS A 94 5.15 3.26 -9.55
CA LYS A 94 5.74 4.13 -8.52
C LYS A 94 4.88 5.35 -8.19
N ILE A 95 4.10 5.82 -9.16
CA ILE A 95 3.17 6.95 -8.99
C ILE A 95 2.06 6.62 -7.99
N PHE A 96 1.53 5.39 -7.98
CA PHE A 96 0.51 4.99 -6.98
C PHE A 96 1.05 5.00 -5.56
N PHE A 97 2.31 4.60 -5.36
CA PHE A 97 2.96 4.72 -4.05
C PHE A 97 3.21 6.17 -3.66
N LYS A 98 3.67 7.02 -4.59
CA LYS A 98 3.82 8.46 -4.33
C LYS A 98 2.48 9.10 -3.98
N ALA A 99 1.42 8.81 -4.73
CA ALA A 99 0.07 9.27 -4.46
C ALA A 99 -0.42 8.81 -3.08
N ALA A 100 -0.23 7.54 -2.72
CA ALA A 100 -0.56 7.03 -1.39
C ALA A 100 0.18 7.79 -0.27
N LEU A 101 1.47 8.06 -0.43
CA LEU A 101 2.26 8.84 0.53
C LEU A 101 1.76 10.27 0.66
N VAL A 102 1.37 10.90 -0.44
CA VAL A 102 0.76 12.24 -0.43
C VAL A 102 -0.58 12.21 0.30
N VAL A 103 -1.47 11.26 -0.02
CA VAL A 103 -2.76 11.11 0.69
C VAL A 103 -2.55 10.95 2.19
N ILE A 104 -1.61 10.10 2.63
CA ILE A 104 -1.28 9.93 4.05
C ILE A 104 -0.81 11.26 4.68
N ARG A 105 0.05 12.02 3.99
CA ARG A 105 0.57 13.30 4.48
C ARG A 105 -0.51 14.38 4.55
N MET A 106 -1.44 14.40 3.60
CA MET A 106 -2.55 15.35 3.57
C MET A 106 -3.60 15.01 4.63
N SER A 107 -3.89 13.72 4.85
CA SER A 107 -4.78 13.24 5.92
C SER A 107 -4.22 13.47 7.32
N LEU A 108 -2.89 13.47 7.49
CA LEU A 108 -2.21 13.62 8.77
C LEU A 108 -1.19 14.78 8.71
N PRO A 109 -1.64 16.04 8.60
CA PRO A 109 -0.80 17.17 8.19
C PRO A 109 0.18 17.67 9.27
N CYS A 110 0.12 17.14 10.50
CA CYS A 110 0.93 17.69 11.59
C CYS A 110 2.41 17.32 11.45
N LYS A 111 3.28 18.33 11.43
CA LYS A 111 4.74 18.20 11.22
C LYS A 111 5.51 17.49 12.35
N THR A 112 4.88 17.21 13.49
CA THR A 112 5.56 16.59 14.64
C THR A 112 4.71 15.49 15.28
N TYR A 113 5.38 14.49 15.84
CA TYR A 113 4.72 13.38 16.53
C TYR A 113 3.86 13.83 17.72
N ALA A 114 4.32 14.84 18.48
CA ALA A 114 3.57 15.33 19.64
C ALA A 114 2.22 15.96 19.24
N LYS A 115 2.20 16.73 18.14
CA LYS A 115 0.96 17.31 17.59
C LYS A 115 0.05 16.22 17.02
N LEU A 116 0.61 15.30 16.22
CA LEU A 116 -0.12 14.15 15.69
C LEU A 116 -0.79 13.33 16.79
N LYS A 117 -0.07 12.99 17.86
CA LYS A 117 -0.62 12.21 18.97
C LYS A 117 -1.74 12.96 19.71
N LYS A 118 -1.70 14.29 19.75
CA LYS A 118 -2.74 15.10 20.39
C LYS A 118 -4.01 15.16 19.52
N GLU A 119 -3.85 15.30 18.22
CA GLU A 119 -4.95 15.43 17.25
C GLU A 119 -5.58 14.08 16.89
N PHE A 120 -4.75 13.03 16.79
CA PHE A 120 -5.15 11.65 16.49
C PHE A 120 -4.70 10.73 17.64
N PRO A 121 -5.40 10.76 18.79
CA PRO A 121 -4.97 10.04 19.99
C PRO A 121 -5.08 8.52 19.85
N THR A 122 -6.08 8.01 19.13
CA THR A 122 -6.32 6.57 18.99
C THR A 122 -6.21 6.09 17.55
N MET A 123 -6.21 4.77 17.38
CA MET A 123 -6.25 4.12 16.08
C MET A 123 -7.50 4.54 15.28
N TYR A 124 -8.62 4.80 15.94
CA TYR A 124 -9.89 5.11 15.29
C TYR A 124 -9.82 6.45 14.55
N GLU A 125 -9.39 7.54 15.20
CA GLU A 125 -9.31 8.86 14.54
C GLU A 125 -8.30 8.83 13.39
N THR A 126 -7.16 8.17 13.59
CA THR A 126 -6.15 8.00 12.55
C THR A 126 -6.69 7.26 11.33
N LEU A 127 -7.40 6.14 11.53
CA LEU A 127 -8.00 5.39 10.43
C LEU A 127 -9.15 6.14 9.76
N GLN A 128 -9.93 6.90 10.52
CA GLN A 128 -11.01 7.72 9.98
C GLN A 128 -10.45 8.79 9.03
N ALA A 129 -9.38 9.49 9.44
CA ALA A 129 -8.72 10.51 8.64
C ALA A 129 -8.04 9.94 7.38
N LEU A 130 -7.46 8.74 7.48
CA LEU A 130 -6.87 8.06 6.33
C LEU A 130 -7.92 7.54 5.35
N ARG A 131 -9.02 6.94 5.82
CA ARG A 131 -10.05 6.36 4.93
C ARG A 131 -10.95 7.42 4.29
N HIS A 132 -11.11 8.58 4.92
CA HIS A 132 -11.96 9.66 4.45
C HIS A 132 -11.18 10.97 4.36
N PRO A 133 -10.16 11.05 3.47
CA PRO A 133 -9.41 12.28 3.29
C PRO A 133 -10.32 13.40 2.80
N SER A 134 -10.12 14.61 3.32
CA SER A 134 -10.86 15.80 2.86
C SER A 134 -10.57 16.04 1.38
N GLN A 135 -11.62 16.12 0.55
CA GLN A 135 -11.49 16.30 -0.90
C GLN A 135 -10.81 17.64 -1.26
N GLN A 136 -10.96 18.67 -0.42
CA GLN A 136 -10.29 19.96 -0.57
C GLN A 136 -8.76 19.87 -0.45
N LEU A 137 -8.26 18.90 0.32
CA LEU A 137 -6.82 18.68 0.46
C LEU A 137 -6.24 17.82 -0.67
N LEU A 138 -7.11 17.26 -1.52
CA LEU A 138 -6.75 16.37 -2.62
C LEU A 138 -6.99 17.03 -3.99
N GLU A 139 -7.02 18.36 -4.03
CA GLU A 139 -7.07 19.12 -5.29
C GLU A 139 -5.86 18.82 -6.17
N GLU A 140 -6.09 18.90 -7.49
CA GLU A 140 -5.15 18.47 -8.53
C GLU A 140 -3.78 19.12 -8.37
N GLU A 141 -3.74 20.45 -8.31
CA GLU A 141 -2.50 21.23 -8.26
C GLU A 141 -1.66 20.84 -7.05
N ILE A 142 -2.29 20.74 -5.88
CA ILE A 142 -1.64 20.39 -4.62
C ILE A 142 -1.08 18.96 -4.69
N VAL A 143 -1.89 17.99 -5.14
CA VAL A 143 -1.47 16.57 -5.16
C VAL A 143 -0.35 16.36 -6.16
N VAL A 144 -0.45 16.93 -7.36
CA VAL A 144 0.59 16.81 -8.39
C VAL A 144 1.89 17.45 -7.90
N GLU A 145 1.84 18.66 -7.34
CA GLU A 145 3.02 19.32 -6.78
C GLU A 145 3.66 18.47 -5.67
N GLN A 146 2.85 17.93 -4.74
CA GLN A 146 3.37 17.08 -3.67
C GLN A 146 3.99 15.78 -4.21
N ILE A 147 3.41 15.15 -5.25
CA ILE A 147 3.96 13.95 -5.88
C ILE A 147 5.33 14.24 -6.51
N LEU A 148 5.46 15.37 -7.20
CA LEU A 148 6.71 15.79 -7.85
C LEU A 148 7.79 16.15 -6.80
N ASN A 149 7.40 16.76 -5.69
CA ASN A 149 8.31 17.15 -4.60
C ASN A 149 8.71 15.99 -3.67
N LEU A 150 8.11 14.80 -3.82
CA LEU A 150 8.54 13.62 -3.08
C LEU A 150 9.93 13.15 -3.56
N ASN A 151 10.93 13.34 -2.71
CA ASN A 151 12.31 12.94 -2.94
C ASN A 151 12.50 11.42 -2.76
N LEU A 152 11.92 10.65 -3.70
CA LEU A 152 12.03 9.20 -3.81
C LEU A 152 12.54 8.83 -5.21
N THR A 153 13.66 8.12 -5.26
CA THR A 153 14.26 7.64 -6.51
C THR A 153 13.68 6.28 -6.90
N VAL A 154 13.88 5.88 -8.16
CA VAL A 154 13.49 4.54 -8.62
C VAL A 154 14.20 3.44 -7.80
N GLU A 155 15.45 3.70 -7.40
CA GLU A 155 16.24 2.79 -6.56
C GLU A 155 15.62 2.56 -5.19
N ASP A 156 15.02 3.59 -4.57
CA ASP A 156 14.30 3.43 -3.30
C ASP A 156 13.16 2.41 -3.41
N PHE A 157 12.39 2.48 -4.49
CA PHE A 157 11.29 1.54 -4.76
C PHE A 157 11.81 0.14 -5.03
N GLN A 158 12.85 0.00 -5.86
CA GLN A 158 13.44 -1.29 -6.19
C GLN A 158 14.05 -1.97 -4.96
N HIS A 159 14.82 -1.22 -4.17
CA HIS A 159 15.42 -1.70 -2.94
C HIS A 159 14.35 -2.17 -1.95
N GLU A 160 13.30 -1.37 -1.73
CA GLU A 160 12.24 -1.74 -0.80
C GLU A 160 11.44 -2.96 -1.29
N HIS A 161 11.14 -3.02 -2.59
CA HIS A 161 10.45 -4.17 -3.20
C HIS A 161 11.25 -5.47 -3.04
N GLN A 162 12.55 -5.46 -3.36
CA GLN A 162 13.42 -6.61 -3.18
C GLN A 162 13.49 -7.03 -1.70
N ARG A 163 13.67 -6.07 -0.80
CA ARG A 163 13.78 -6.31 0.64
C ARG A 163 12.53 -6.99 1.21
N GLN A 164 11.33 -6.48 0.89
CA GLN A 164 10.09 -7.06 1.41
C GLN A 164 9.76 -8.41 0.77
N THR A 165 10.04 -8.57 -0.53
CA THR A 165 9.87 -9.85 -1.22
C THR A 165 10.73 -10.96 -0.59
N LEU A 166 12.02 -10.66 -0.33
CA LEU A 166 12.93 -11.61 0.33
C LEU A 166 12.48 -11.93 1.76
N LYS A 167 12.04 -10.91 2.51
CA LYS A 167 11.53 -11.08 3.89
C LYS A 167 10.32 -12.02 3.92
N ARG A 168 9.37 -11.86 2.99
CA ARG A 168 8.17 -12.71 2.89
C ARG A 168 8.51 -14.14 2.46
N LYS A 169 9.39 -14.32 1.46
CA LYS A 169 9.88 -15.65 1.05
C LYS A 169 10.52 -16.40 2.21
N LYS A 170 11.39 -15.73 2.99
CA LYS A 170 12.00 -16.31 4.20
C LYS A 170 10.94 -16.70 5.24
N LYS A 171 9.97 -15.83 5.52
CA LYS A 171 8.88 -16.11 6.47
C LYS A 171 8.01 -17.29 6.04
N GLN A 172 7.72 -17.43 4.74
CA GLN A 172 6.98 -18.56 4.19
C GLN A 172 7.78 -19.87 4.29
N GLN A 173 9.08 -19.85 3.96
CA GLN A 173 9.95 -21.02 4.11
C GLN A 173 10.04 -21.49 5.57
N LEU A 174 10.20 -20.56 6.52
CA LEU A 174 10.22 -20.90 7.94
C LEU A 174 8.90 -21.53 8.41
N LYS A 175 7.76 -21.01 7.95
CA LYS A 175 6.44 -21.60 8.25
C LYS A 175 6.29 -23.00 7.65
N GLN A 176 6.74 -23.21 6.41
CA GLN A 176 6.70 -24.53 5.76
C GLN A 176 7.60 -25.53 6.49
N ASN A 177 8.82 -25.13 6.85
CA ASN A 177 9.75 -25.99 7.59
C ASN A 177 9.19 -26.37 8.98
N ALA A 178 8.57 -25.42 9.70
CA ALA A 178 7.93 -25.69 10.98
C ALA A 178 6.71 -26.63 10.85
N ALA A 179 5.90 -26.48 9.79
CA ALA A 179 4.76 -27.35 9.54
C ALA A 179 5.17 -28.79 9.19
N SER A 180 6.29 -28.97 8.46
CA SER A 180 6.84 -30.29 8.13
C SER A 180 7.42 -31.00 9.37
N GLN A 181 8.05 -30.26 10.29
CA GLN A 181 8.55 -30.83 11.55
C GLN A 181 7.41 -31.33 12.45
N HIS A 182 6.29 -30.60 12.55
CA HIS A 182 5.13 -31.04 13.33
C HIS A 182 4.43 -32.30 12.76
N LYS A 183 4.40 -32.49 11.44
CA LYS A 183 3.83 -33.71 10.83
C LYS A 183 4.68 -34.96 11.06
N THR A 184 5.99 -34.80 11.23
CA THR A 184 6.92 -35.93 11.43
C THR A 184 6.86 -36.47 12.86
N GLN A 185 6.43 -35.67 13.85
CA GLN A 185 6.25 -36.12 15.23
C GLN A 185 4.87 -36.78 15.48
N GLY A 186 3.85 -36.48 14.67
CA GLY A 186 2.49 -37.05 14.82
C GLY A 186 2.31 -38.47 14.27
N THR A 187 3.26 -38.99 13.49
CA THR A 187 3.15 -40.31 12.83
C THR A 187 3.78 -41.46 13.63
N ASN A 188 4.48 -41.18 14.73
CA ASN A 188 5.12 -42.20 15.57
C ASN A 188 4.23 -42.76 16.70
N ASN A 189 2.97 -42.32 16.82
CA ASN A 189 2.03 -42.76 17.87
C ASN A 189 0.83 -43.55 17.31
N VAL A 190 1.07 -44.53 16.43
CA VAL A 190 0.04 -45.50 16.04
C VAL A 190 0.39 -46.85 16.69
N GLU A 191 -0.14 -47.09 17.88
CA GLU A 191 -0.14 -48.41 18.52
C GLU A 191 -1.00 -49.40 17.70
N PRO A 192 -0.60 -50.68 17.57
CA PRO A 192 -1.33 -51.66 16.79
C PRO A 192 -2.63 -52.09 17.49
N PRO A 193 -3.71 -52.36 16.73
CA PRO A 193 -5.00 -52.73 17.29
C PRO A 193 -4.97 -54.14 17.90
N ARG A 194 -5.63 -54.31 19.05
CA ARG A 194 -5.95 -55.62 19.65
C ARG A 194 -7.25 -56.17 19.06
#